data_AF-A0A822FV88-F1
#
_entry.id   AF-A0A822FV88-F1
#
_cell.length_a   1.000
_cell.length_b   1.000
_cell.length_c   1.000
_cell.angle_alpha   90.00
_cell.angle_beta   90.00
_cell.angle_gamma   90.00
#
_symmetry.space_group_name_H-M   'P 1'
#
loop_
_entity.id
_entity.type
_entity.pdbx_description
1 polymer ?
#
loop_
_entity_poly.entity_id
_entity_poly.type
_entity_poly.pdbx_seq_one_letter_code
_entity_poly.pdbx_strand_id
1 'polypeptide(L)' 'EHMKNDAILINIARGGIIDQDALYDALKNGQIGAA' A
#
# COMPACT_ATOMS: atom_id res chain seq x y z
N GLU A 1 10.25 2.19 6.59
CA GLU A 1 9.41 1.12 7.17
C GLU A 1 8.63 1.65 8.38
N HIS A 2 7.42 2.19 8.17
CA HIS A 2 6.66 2.85 9.23
C HIS A 2 5.17 2.47 9.29
N MET A 3 4.68 1.59 8.40
CA MET A 3 3.31 1.08 8.47
C MET A 3 3.24 -0.17 9.35
N LYS A 4 2.13 -0.34 10.07
CA LYS A 4 1.81 -1.62 10.71
C LYS A 4 1.50 -2.64 9.61
N ASN A 5 1.87 -3.90 9.83
CA ASN A 5 1.66 -4.97 8.84
C ASN A 5 0.18 -5.21 8.48
N ASP A 6 -0.75 -4.77 9.34
CA ASP A 6 -2.20 -4.87 9.17
C ASP A 6 -2.86 -3.58 8.67
N ALA A 7 -2.07 -2.57 8.28
CA ALA A 7 -2.60 -1.29 7.84
C ALA A 7 -3.41 -1.43 6.54
N ILE A 8 -4.45 -0.60 6.40
CA ILE A 8 -5.29 -0.48 5.20
C ILE A 8 -5.01 0.87 4.55
N LEU A 9 -4.64 0.85 3.27
CA LEU A 9 -4.40 2.05 2.47
C LEU A 9 -5.68 2.44 1.71
N ILE A 10 -6.06 3.73 1.72
CA ILE A 10 -7.18 4.23 0.93
C ILE A 10 -6.72 5.52 0.24
N ASN A 11 -6.80 5.56 -1.09
CA ASN A 11 -6.48 6.75 -1.88
C ASN A 11 -7.73 7.31 -2.57
N ILE A 12 -8.20 8.46 -2.09
CA ILE A 12 -9.31 9.23 -2.69
C ILE A 12 -8.83 10.46 -3.50
N ALA A 13 -7.52 10.55 -3.77
CA ALA A 13 -6.94 11.65 -4.53
C ALA A 13 -6.79 11.29 -6.02
N ARG A 14 -5.60 10.88 -6.47
CA ARG A 14 -5.30 10.52 -7.87
C ARG A 14 -4.42 9.27 -7.91
N GLY A 15 -4.56 8.47 -8.97
CA GLY A 15 -3.83 7.20 -9.13
C GLY A 15 -2.31 7.35 -9.05
N GLY A 16 -1.73 8.37 -9.70
CA GLY A 16 -0.27 8.55 -9.77
C GLY A 16 0.42 9.04 -8.49
N ILE A 17 -0.30 9.18 -7.37
CA ILE A 17 0.30 9.55 -6.08
C ILE A 17 0.95 8.32 -5.42
N ILE A 18 0.43 7.12 -5.70
CA ILE A 18 0.97 5.87 -5.19
C ILE A 18 1.80 5.22 -6.29
N ASP A 19 3.01 4.80 -5.93
CA ASP A 19 3.80 3.89 -6.75
C ASP A 19 3.12 2.50 -6.75
N GLN A 20 2.62 2.09 -7.91
CA GLN A 20 1.85 0.86 -8.04
C GLN A 20 2.70 -0.40 -7.89
N ASP A 21 3.97 -0.36 -8.31
CA ASP A 21 4.88 -1.50 -8.21
C ASP A 21 5.26 -1.71 -6.74
N ALA A 22 5.59 -0.62 -6.02
CA ALA A 22 5.84 -0.68 -4.59
C ALA A 22 4.61 -1.14 -3.79
N LEU A 23 3.41 -0.68 -4.17
CA LEU A 23 2.16 -1.13 -3.54
C LEU A 23 1.92 -2.62 -3.77
N TYR A 24 2.14 -3.11 -4.99
CA TYR A 24 2.02 -4.53 -5.32
C TYR A 24 2.96 -5.38 -4.46
N ASP A 25 4.22 -4.99 -4.37
CA ASP A 25 5.22 -5.71 -3.56
C ASP A 25 4.86 -5.67 -2.07
N ALA A 26 4.39 -4.53 -1.56
CA ALA A 26 3.98 -4.39 -0.17
C ALA A 26 2.79 -5.29 0.19
N LEU A 27 1.81 -5.41 -0.70
CA LEU A 27 0.67 -6.33 -0.52
C LEU A 27 1.11 -7.79 -0.60
N LYS A 28 1.92 -8.12 -1.61
CA LYS A 28 2.41 -9.49 -1.83
C LYS A 28 3.27 -10.00 -0.67
N ASN A 29 4.04 -9.10 -0.06
CA ASN A 29 4.91 -9.41 1.07
C ASN A 29 4.19 -9.26 2.43
N GLY A 30 2.90 -8.91 2.44
CA GLY A 30 2.11 -8.75 3.68
C GLY A 30 2.55 -7.58 4.56
N GLN A 31 3.19 -6.57 3.98
CA GLN A 31 3.56 -5.32 4.67
C GLN A 31 2.38 -4.36 4.78
N ILE A 32 1.38 -4.50 3.90
CA ILE A 32 0.08 -3.82 3.94
C ILE A 32 -1.00 -4.90 3.85
N GLY A 33 -2.05 -4.77 4.67
CA GLY A 33 -3.13 -5.76 4.74
C GLY A 33 -4.13 -5.66 3.60
N ALA A 34 -4.43 -4.44 3.15
CA ALA A 34 -5.31 -4.15 2.02
C ALA A 34 -5.08 -2.73 1.46
N ALA A 35 -5.43 -2.50 0.20
CA ALA A 35 -5.35 -1.21 -0.48
C ALA A 35 -6.41 -1.05 -1.57
#